data_AF-A0A1Q5QV60-F1
#
_entry.id   AF-A0A1Q5QV60-F1
#
_cell.length_a   1.000
_cell.length_b   1.000
_cell.length_c   1.000
_cell.angle_alpha   90.00
_cell.angle_beta   90.00
_cell.angle_gamma   90.00
#
_symmetry.space_group_name_H-M   'P 1'
#
loop_
_entity.id
_entity.type
_entity.pdbx_description
1 polymer ?
#
loop_
_entity_poly.entity_id
_entity_poly.type
_entity_poly.pdbx_seq_one_letter_code
_entity_poly.pdbx_strand_id
1 'polypeptide(L)'
;VPAPAVPAEPPAPKRPLPTAYGVYAESGGKLYELQLIQGRAPDPRIAISAAITKPSETTLPDGHLRFIVFRREGAGGASDPIDVRLIARVTQQTTFDATGKPVVSPGDDTWVIRNISIPFRAAPLSEDPQMFEVQPRDDAPLSPGRYALILKAQAYDFTVEGAVTDKRHCLQRLAAANGVFYSECERP
;
A
#
# COMPACT_ATOMS: atom_id res chain seq x y z
N VAL A 1 -35.24 -47.27 4.88
CA VAL A 1 -34.36 -46.67 5.91
C VAL A 1 -33.99 -45.27 5.45
N PRO A 2 -34.34 -44.19 6.17
CA PRO A 2 -33.89 -42.85 5.78
C PRO A 2 -32.40 -42.70 6.09
N ALA A 3 -31.67 -42.00 5.22
CA ALA A 3 -30.25 -41.73 5.41
C ALA A 3 -30.00 -40.87 6.66
N PRO A 4 -28.87 -41.03 7.38
CA PRO A 4 -28.57 -40.22 8.55
C PRO A 4 -28.34 -38.76 8.14
N ALA A 5 -28.95 -37.82 8.85
CA ALA A 5 -28.68 -36.40 8.68
C ALA A 5 -27.23 -36.11 9.09
N VAL A 6 -26.46 -35.53 8.16
CA VAL A 6 -25.10 -35.07 8.42
C VAL A 6 -25.17 -33.87 9.38
N PRO A 7 -24.44 -33.85 10.50
CA PRO A 7 -24.40 -32.70 11.39
C PRO A 7 -23.93 -31.46 10.64
N ALA A 8 -24.71 -30.38 10.68
CA ALA A 8 -24.32 -29.10 10.13
C ALA A 8 -23.10 -28.56 10.88
N GLU A 9 -22.03 -28.25 10.15
CA GLU A 9 -20.81 -27.66 10.69
C GLU A 9 -21.16 -26.29 11.34
N PRO A 10 -20.58 -25.96 12.52
CA PRO A 10 -20.84 -24.69 13.17
C PRO A 10 -20.55 -23.52 12.22
N PRO A 11 -21.40 -22.49 12.16
CA PRO A 11 -21.17 -21.36 11.27
C PRO A 11 -19.82 -20.72 11.59
N ALA A 12 -18.97 -20.60 10.57
CA ALA A 12 -17.69 -19.93 10.68
C ALA A 12 -17.88 -18.52 11.30
N PRO A 13 -16.93 -18.05 12.13
CA PRO A 13 -17.02 -16.72 12.72
C PRO A 13 -17.25 -15.68 11.62
N LYS A 14 -18.27 -14.83 11.79
CA LYS A 14 -18.58 -13.77 10.82
C LYS A 14 -17.39 -12.82 10.73
N ARG A 15 -16.77 -12.79 9.56
CA ARG A 15 -15.73 -11.82 9.19
C ARG A 15 -16.25 -10.39 9.43
N PRO A 16 -15.45 -9.47 10.00
CA PRO A 16 -15.88 -8.09 10.19
C PRO A 16 -16.06 -7.40 8.83
N LEU A 17 -17.17 -6.66 8.68
CA LEU A 17 -17.44 -5.82 7.51
C LEU A 17 -17.58 -4.36 7.95
N PRO A 18 -17.11 -3.40 7.15
CA PRO A 18 -17.26 -1.98 7.45
C PRO A 18 -18.73 -1.56 7.36
N THR A 19 -19.12 -0.58 8.18
CA THR A 19 -20.48 -0.01 8.18
C THR A 19 -20.54 1.38 7.55
N ALA A 20 -19.40 1.98 7.22
CA ALA A 20 -19.27 3.28 6.59
C ALA A 20 -18.47 3.16 5.28
N TYR A 21 -18.77 4.02 4.32
CA TYR A 21 -18.03 4.07 3.06
C TYR A 21 -16.57 4.40 3.30
N GLY A 22 -15.68 3.69 2.62
CA GLY A 22 -14.25 3.82 2.80
C GLY A 22 -13.48 2.66 2.18
N VAL A 23 -12.17 2.69 2.39
CA VAL A 23 -11.25 1.62 2.02
C VAL A 23 -10.60 1.12 3.29
N TYR A 24 -10.71 -0.17 3.55
CA TYR A 24 -10.28 -0.78 4.80
C TYR A 24 -9.28 -1.89 4.50
N ALA A 25 -8.20 -1.98 5.27
CA ALA A 25 -7.38 -3.17 5.34
C ALA A 25 -7.91 -4.10 6.44
N GLU A 26 -7.92 -5.39 6.17
CA GLU A 26 -8.15 -6.43 7.15
C GLU A 26 -6.83 -7.09 7.52
N SER A 27 -6.56 -7.13 8.82
CA SER A 27 -5.39 -7.79 9.39
C SER A 27 -5.75 -8.26 10.80
N GLY A 28 -5.36 -9.50 11.15
CA GLY A 28 -5.66 -10.09 12.45
C GLY A 28 -7.15 -10.11 12.85
N GLY A 29 -8.07 -10.19 11.88
CA GLY A 29 -9.52 -10.17 12.14
C GLY A 29 -10.07 -8.81 12.56
N LYS A 30 -9.34 -7.72 12.29
CA LYS A 30 -9.77 -6.33 12.52
C LYS A 30 -9.72 -5.54 11.22
N LEU A 31 -10.54 -4.48 11.14
CA LEU A 31 -10.55 -3.54 10.02
C LEU A 31 -9.82 -2.25 10.40
N TYR A 32 -9.01 -1.77 9.48
CA TYR A 32 -8.22 -0.54 9.59
C TYR A 32 -8.54 0.35 8.41
N GLU A 33 -9.13 1.52 8.65
CA GLU A 33 -9.44 2.47 7.58
C GLU A 33 -8.16 3.06 6.98
N LEU A 34 -8.07 3.09 5.66
CA LEU A 34 -6.94 3.62 4.92
C LEU A 34 -7.18 5.06 4.52
N GLN A 35 -6.12 5.87 4.60
CA GLN A 35 -6.20 7.28 4.30
C GLN A 35 -5.75 7.57 2.87
N LEU A 36 -6.50 8.41 2.17
CA LEU A 36 -6.14 8.84 0.83
C LEU A 36 -4.94 9.80 0.89
N ILE A 37 -3.89 9.51 0.13
CA ILE A 37 -2.75 10.42 -0.06
C ILE A 37 -3.20 11.62 -0.89
N GLN A 38 -2.73 12.82 -0.52
CA GLN A 38 -2.96 14.02 -1.33
C GLN A 38 -2.30 13.87 -2.71
N GLY A 39 -3.09 14.10 -3.76
CA GLY A 39 -2.64 13.95 -5.15
C GLY A 39 -3.12 12.66 -5.79
N ARG A 40 -2.42 12.22 -6.84
CA ARG A 40 -2.75 11.01 -7.59
C ARG A 40 -1.57 10.05 -7.58
N ALA A 41 -1.87 8.76 -7.62
CA ALA A 41 -0.87 7.74 -7.91
C ALA A 41 -0.22 8.06 -9.27
N PRO A 42 1.12 8.00 -9.39
CA PRO A 42 1.78 8.20 -10.66
C PRO A 42 1.36 7.10 -11.66
N ASP A 43 1.44 7.38 -12.96
CA ASP A 43 1.33 6.33 -13.99
C ASP A 43 2.37 5.23 -13.70
N PRO A 44 2.06 3.93 -13.88
CA PRO A 44 3.00 2.84 -13.59
C PRO A 44 4.37 2.98 -14.27
N ARG A 45 4.49 3.74 -15.37
CA ARG A 45 5.75 3.98 -16.08
C ARG A 45 6.64 5.04 -15.42
N ILE A 46 6.11 5.82 -14.48
CA ILE A 46 6.85 6.85 -13.78
C ILE A 46 7.50 6.24 -12.54
N ALA A 47 8.84 6.22 -12.52
CA ALA A 47 9.62 5.52 -11.51
C ALA A 47 9.40 6.03 -10.07
N ILE A 48 9.23 7.34 -9.92
CA ILE A 48 9.18 8.06 -8.63
C ILE A 48 8.04 9.09 -8.67
N SER A 49 7.15 9.09 -7.68
CA SER A 49 6.10 10.10 -7.54
C SER A 49 6.61 11.46 -7.07
N ALA A 50 5.71 12.43 -7.00
CA ALA A 50 5.91 13.61 -6.15
C ALA A 50 6.14 13.21 -4.69
N ALA A 51 6.80 14.09 -3.94
CA ALA A 51 7.10 13.92 -2.52
C ALA A 51 5.82 13.83 -1.68
N ILE A 52 5.78 12.86 -0.78
CA ILE A 52 4.81 12.73 0.30
C ILE A 52 5.53 13.18 1.56
N THR A 53 4.99 14.18 2.24
CA THR A 53 5.56 14.73 3.49
C THR A 53 4.71 14.38 4.71
N LYS A 54 3.46 13.93 4.51
CA LYS A 54 2.58 13.50 5.58
C LYS A 54 3.02 12.10 6.07
N PRO A 55 3.21 11.90 7.39
CA PRO A 55 3.41 10.57 7.95
C PRO A 55 2.24 9.62 7.66
N SER A 56 2.49 8.31 7.69
CA SER A 56 1.43 7.30 7.59
C SER A 56 0.58 7.33 8.86
N GLU A 57 -0.75 7.27 8.71
CA GLU A 57 -1.69 7.28 9.85
C GLU A 57 -2.18 5.87 10.21
N THR A 58 -2.16 4.95 9.25
CA THR A 58 -2.68 3.59 9.44
C THR A 58 -1.52 2.59 9.51
N THR A 59 -1.36 1.94 10.66
CA THR A 59 -0.37 0.88 10.87
C THR A 59 -1.07 -0.47 11.02
N LEU A 60 -0.63 -1.44 10.24
CA LEU A 60 -1.15 -2.80 10.18
C LEU A 60 -0.15 -3.73 10.87
N PRO A 61 -0.61 -4.62 11.76
CA PRO A 61 0.29 -5.45 12.57
C PRO A 61 0.95 -6.59 11.78
N ASP A 62 0.44 -6.94 10.59
CA ASP A 62 0.99 -8.00 9.77
C ASP A 62 0.84 -7.72 8.25
N GLY A 63 1.61 -8.44 7.43
CA GLY A 63 1.68 -8.25 5.98
C GLY A 63 0.71 -9.11 5.16
N HIS A 64 -0.12 -9.97 5.77
CA HIS A 64 -1.13 -10.77 5.09
C HIS A 64 -2.40 -9.95 4.94
N LEU A 65 -2.41 -9.09 3.92
CA LEU A 65 -3.45 -8.10 3.78
C LEU A 65 -4.51 -8.53 2.78
N ARG A 66 -5.75 -8.34 3.19
CA ARG A 66 -6.91 -8.23 2.30
C ARG A 66 -7.52 -6.86 2.52
N PHE A 67 -8.14 -6.28 1.50
CA PHE A 67 -8.81 -5.00 1.64
C PHE A 67 -10.29 -5.15 1.33
N ILE A 68 -11.10 -4.33 1.97
CA ILE A 68 -12.52 -4.17 1.67
C ILE A 68 -12.73 -2.75 1.17
N VAL A 69 -13.26 -2.62 -0.03
CA VAL A 69 -13.65 -1.33 -0.59
C VAL A 69 -15.16 -1.24 -0.50
N PHE A 70 -15.65 -0.30 0.29
CA PHE A 70 -17.08 -0.01 0.42
C PHE A 70 -17.36 1.36 -0.18
N ARG A 71 -18.04 1.39 -1.33
CA ARG A 71 -18.34 2.63 -2.06
C ARG A 71 -19.68 2.55 -2.78
N ARG A 72 -20.28 3.70 -3.05
CA ARG A 72 -21.63 3.78 -3.64
C ARG A 72 -21.72 3.09 -5.01
N GLU A 73 -20.66 3.14 -5.82
CA GLU A 73 -20.64 2.58 -7.17
C GLU A 73 -20.44 1.05 -7.21
N GLY A 74 -20.15 0.42 -6.06
CA GLY A 74 -19.95 -1.03 -5.92
C GLY A 74 -18.79 -1.62 -6.73
N ALA A 75 -18.88 -2.93 -6.96
CA ALA A 75 -17.86 -3.74 -7.62
C ALA A 75 -17.69 -3.46 -9.13
N GLY A 76 -18.61 -2.70 -9.75
CA GLY A 76 -18.58 -2.39 -11.19
C GLY A 76 -17.34 -1.62 -11.66
N GLY A 77 -16.55 -1.04 -10.74
CA GLY A 77 -15.28 -0.40 -11.03
C GLY A 77 -14.05 -1.21 -10.60
N ALA A 78 -14.14 -2.54 -10.56
CA ALA A 78 -13.10 -3.45 -10.12
C ALA A 78 -12.33 -4.14 -11.27
N SER A 79 -12.58 -3.71 -12.51
CA SER A 79 -11.94 -4.21 -13.74
C SER A 79 -10.53 -3.66 -13.96
N ASP A 80 -10.18 -2.55 -13.31
CA ASP A 80 -8.87 -1.94 -13.44
C ASP A 80 -7.81 -2.75 -12.67
N PRO A 81 -6.54 -2.77 -13.12
CA PRO A 81 -5.46 -3.35 -12.33
C PRO A 81 -5.42 -2.71 -10.95
N ILE A 82 -5.49 -3.55 -9.92
CA ILE A 82 -5.35 -3.14 -8.52
C ILE A 82 -4.00 -3.63 -8.05
N ASP A 83 -3.16 -2.68 -7.65
CA ASP A 83 -1.82 -2.97 -7.17
C ASP A 83 -1.62 -2.32 -5.81
N VAL A 84 -0.78 -2.94 -4.98
CA VAL A 84 -0.14 -2.27 -3.86
C VAL A 84 1.25 -1.82 -4.32
N ARG A 85 1.58 -0.54 -4.12
CA ARG A 85 2.90 0.01 -4.46
C ARG A 85 3.70 0.37 -3.23
N LEU A 86 5.01 0.15 -3.31
CA LEU A 86 5.94 0.54 -2.26
C LEU A 86 6.03 2.06 -2.13
N ILE A 87 6.05 2.55 -0.90
CA ILE A 87 6.37 3.93 -0.55
C ILE A 87 7.72 3.95 0.15
N ALA A 88 8.74 4.40 -0.57
CA ALA A 88 10.11 4.45 -0.05
C ALA A 88 10.38 5.77 0.67
N ARG A 89 11.11 5.71 1.78
CA ARG A 89 11.61 6.90 2.49
C ARG A 89 12.92 7.36 1.87
N VAL A 90 13.05 8.66 1.65
CA VAL A 90 14.34 9.29 1.34
C VAL A 90 15.08 9.51 2.65
N THR A 91 16.13 8.72 2.89
CA THR A 91 16.90 8.75 4.15
C THR A 91 18.12 9.66 4.09
N GLN A 92 18.62 9.91 2.87
CA GLN A 92 19.79 10.74 2.63
C GLN A 92 19.60 11.57 1.37
N GLN A 93 20.10 12.80 1.41
CA GLN A 93 20.23 13.67 0.25
C GLN A 93 21.70 14.03 0.03
N THR A 94 22.11 14.06 -1.24
CA THR A 94 23.38 14.62 -1.69
C THR A 94 23.11 15.81 -2.60
N THR A 95 23.63 16.98 -2.25
CA THR A 95 23.64 18.19 -3.09
C THR A 95 25.09 18.56 -3.40
N PHE A 96 25.31 19.64 -4.15
CA PHE A 96 26.65 20.17 -4.42
C PHE A 96 26.73 21.62 -3.95
N ASP A 97 27.82 21.97 -3.24
CA ASP A 97 28.07 23.35 -2.84
C ASP A 97 28.50 24.22 -4.04
N ALA A 98 28.72 25.52 -3.80
CA ALA A 98 29.16 26.46 -4.83
C ALA A 98 30.52 26.11 -5.47
N THR A 99 31.30 25.22 -4.85
CA THR A 99 32.60 24.73 -5.36
C THR A 99 32.46 23.38 -6.09
N GLY A 100 31.25 22.84 -6.19
CA GLY A 100 30.97 21.55 -6.82
C GLY A 100 31.32 20.35 -5.94
N LYS A 101 31.55 20.54 -4.63
CA LYS A 101 31.79 19.41 -3.71
C LYS A 101 30.47 18.81 -3.23
N PRO A 102 30.38 17.47 -3.15
CA PRO A 102 29.18 16.82 -2.65
C PRO A 102 28.97 17.12 -1.16
N VAL A 103 27.77 17.57 -0.82
CA VAL A 103 27.30 17.78 0.55
C VAL A 103 26.22 16.76 0.83
N VAL A 104 26.49 15.88 1.80
CA VAL A 104 25.54 14.86 2.24
C VAL A 104 24.78 15.36 3.46
N SER A 105 23.46 15.30 3.41
CA SER A 105 22.55 15.62 4.51
C SER A 105 21.57 14.47 4.76
N PRO A 106 20.98 14.37 5.96
CA PRO A 106 19.80 13.54 6.18
C PRO A 106 18.70 13.87 5.18
N GLY A 107 17.86 12.89 4.84
CA GLY A 107 16.67 13.11 4.03
C GLY A 107 15.60 13.91 4.78
N ASP A 108 14.81 14.69 4.04
CA ASP A 108 13.83 15.65 4.59
C ASP A 108 12.51 15.01 5.04
N ASP A 109 12.54 13.85 5.71
CA ASP A 109 11.33 13.08 6.07
C ASP A 109 10.32 12.99 4.91
N THR A 110 10.87 12.68 3.74
CA THR A 110 10.11 12.64 2.49
C THR A 110 9.97 11.21 2.04
N TRP A 111 8.78 10.84 1.58
CA TRP A 111 8.50 9.56 0.97
C TRP A 111 8.09 9.72 -0.49
N VAL A 112 8.26 8.66 -1.27
CA VAL A 112 7.82 8.61 -2.67
C VAL A 112 7.23 7.24 -3.01
N ILE A 113 6.16 7.22 -3.79
CA ILE A 113 5.63 5.99 -4.38
C ILE A 113 6.59 5.55 -5.48
N ARG A 114 7.06 4.31 -5.39
CA ARG A 114 7.88 3.64 -6.40
C ARG A 114 6.99 3.00 -7.46
N ASN A 115 7.53 2.78 -8.66
CA ASN A 115 6.90 1.97 -9.71
C ASN A 115 6.96 0.44 -9.46
N ILE A 116 7.11 0.02 -8.20
CA ILE A 116 7.19 -1.39 -7.83
C ILE A 116 5.79 -1.81 -7.37
N SER A 117 5.06 -2.44 -8.28
CA SER A 117 3.70 -2.94 -8.04
C SER A 117 3.70 -4.39 -7.55
N ILE A 118 2.89 -4.65 -6.53
CA ILE A 118 2.54 -5.98 -6.05
C ILE A 118 1.09 -6.21 -6.49
N PRO A 119 0.79 -7.21 -7.34
CA PRO A 119 -0.50 -7.30 -7.97
C PRO A 119 -1.56 -7.89 -7.02
N PHE A 120 -2.73 -7.28 -7.02
CA PHE A 120 -3.93 -7.74 -6.34
C PHE A 120 -5.04 -8.02 -7.36
N ARG A 121 -6.14 -8.59 -6.90
CA ARG A 121 -7.35 -8.81 -7.69
C ARG A 121 -8.58 -8.48 -6.86
N ALA A 122 -9.60 -7.95 -7.51
CA ALA A 122 -10.89 -7.78 -6.87
C ALA A 122 -11.69 -9.08 -6.86
N ALA A 123 -12.52 -9.25 -5.85
CA ALA A 123 -13.56 -10.26 -5.78
C ALA A 123 -14.85 -9.61 -5.22
N PRO A 124 -16.02 -9.86 -5.82
CA PRO A 124 -17.28 -9.35 -5.29
C PRO A 124 -17.56 -9.94 -3.91
N LEU A 125 -18.12 -9.12 -3.02
CA LEU A 125 -18.61 -9.58 -1.73
C LEU A 125 -20.11 -9.93 -1.88
N SER A 126 -20.51 -11.13 -1.48
CA SER A 126 -21.88 -11.62 -1.74
C SER A 126 -22.90 -10.99 -0.80
N GLU A 127 -22.44 -10.51 0.35
CA GLU A 127 -23.25 -9.93 1.41
C GLU A 127 -23.70 -8.50 1.09
N ASP A 128 -22.90 -7.74 0.33
CA ASP A 128 -23.21 -6.36 -0.05
C ASP A 128 -22.67 -6.04 -1.46
N PRO A 129 -23.53 -5.73 -2.45
CA PRO A 129 -23.11 -5.40 -3.82
C PRO A 129 -22.30 -4.09 -3.92
N GLN A 130 -22.34 -3.24 -2.90
CA GLN A 130 -21.55 -2.01 -2.79
C GLN A 130 -20.13 -2.28 -2.25
N MET A 131 -19.88 -3.50 -1.78
CA MET A 131 -18.58 -3.94 -1.29
C MET A 131 -17.91 -4.89 -2.27
N PHE A 132 -16.58 -4.78 -2.34
CA PHE A 132 -15.75 -5.81 -2.94
C PHE A 132 -14.47 -5.97 -2.13
N GLU A 133 -13.97 -7.19 -2.14
CA GLU A 133 -12.68 -7.51 -1.57
C GLU A 133 -11.57 -7.29 -2.59
N VAL A 134 -10.42 -6.84 -2.13
CA VAL A 134 -9.16 -6.82 -2.87
C VAL A 134 -8.21 -7.77 -2.17
N GLN A 135 -7.85 -8.83 -2.87
CA GLN A 135 -7.04 -9.93 -2.34
C GLN A 135 -5.73 -10.04 -3.12
N PRO A 136 -4.64 -10.46 -2.47
CA PRO A 136 -3.35 -10.57 -3.14
C PRO A 136 -3.42 -11.66 -4.21
N ARG A 137 -2.66 -11.49 -5.30
CA ARG A 137 -2.57 -12.55 -6.32
C ARG A 137 -1.80 -13.76 -5.82
N ASP A 138 -0.76 -13.50 -5.04
CA ASP A 138 0.10 -14.48 -4.40
C ASP A 138 -0.01 -14.34 -2.88
N ASP A 139 -0.02 -15.43 -2.13
CA ASP A 139 -0.24 -15.41 -0.66
C ASP A 139 1.00 -14.98 0.15
N ALA A 140 1.98 -14.34 -0.51
CA ALA A 140 3.19 -13.89 0.16
C ALA A 140 2.89 -12.62 0.98
N PRO A 141 3.29 -12.56 2.28
CA PRO A 141 3.09 -11.38 3.08
C PRO A 141 3.94 -10.22 2.56
N LEU A 142 3.41 -9.00 2.70
CA LEU A 142 4.20 -7.80 2.52
C LEU A 142 5.28 -7.71 3.60
N SER A 143 6.49 -7.34 3.21
CA SER A 143 7.55 -7.00 4.16
C SER A 143 7.19 -5.75 4.98
N PRO A 144 7.72 -5.56 6.19
CA PRO A 144 7.56 -4.31 6.92
C PRO A 144 7.98 -3.09 6.10
N GLY A 145 7.18 -2.01 6.16
CA GLY A 145 7.39 -0.79 5.40
C GLY A 145 6.09 -0.08 5.02
N ARG A 146 6.20 1.04 4.29
CA ARG A 146 5.05 1.87 3.90
C ARG A 146 4.61 1.55 2.48
N TYR A 147 3.31 1.55 2.25
CA TYR A 147 2.70 1.15 0.98
C TYR A 147 1.50 2.03 0.66
N ALA A 148 1.08 1.99 -0.61
CA ALA A 148 -0.22 2.48 -1.02
C ALA A 148 -0.98 1.42 -1.80
N LEU A 149 -2.23 1.17 -1.42
CA LEU A 149 -3.19 0.49 -2.28
C LEU A 149 -3.63 1.46 -3.38
N ILE A 150 -3.43 1.07 -4.63
CA ILE A 150 -3.77 1.86 -5.80
C ILE A 150 -5.12 1.40 -6.34
N LEU A 151 -6.12 2.26 -6.24
CA LEU A 151 -7.43 2.06 -6.84
C LEU A 151 -7.62 3.13 -7.90
N LYS A 152 -7.60 2.73 -9.17
CA LYS A 152 -7.57 3.67 -10.30
C LYS A 152 -6.36 4.61 -10.19
N ALA A 153 -6.60 5.90 -9.96
CA ALA A 153 -5.56 6.92 -9.77
C ALA A 153 -5.43 7.40 -8.31
N GLN A 154 -6.15 6.77 -7.38
CA GLN A 154 -6.13 7.08 -5.96
C GLN A 154 -5.16 6.16 -5.23
N ALA A 155 -4.41 6.72 -4.27
CA ALA A 155 -3.43 5.99 -3.47
C ALA A 155 -3.84 6.03 -1.99
N TYR A 156 -4.13 4.86 -1.42
CA TYR A 156 -4.55 4.72 -0.02
C TYR A 156 -3.38 4.22 0.82
N ASP A 157 -2.91 5.06 1.73
CA ASP A 157 -1.69 4.87 2.53
C ASP A 157 -1.89 3.87 3.68
N PHE A 158 -0.87 3.03 3.90
CA PHE A 158 -0.73 2.26 5.12
C PHE A 158 0.74 1.87 5.36
N THR A 159 1.04 1.48 6.59
CA THR A 159 2.34 0.92 6.99
C THR A 159 2.14 -0.48 7.54
N VAL A 160 2.95 -1.43 7.09
CA VAL A 160 3.09 -2.75 7.72
C VAL A 160 4.14 -2.62 8.81
N GLU A 161 3.75 -2.95 10.04
CA GLU A 161 4.61 -2.85 11.23
C GLU A 161 5.82 -3.80 11.14
N GLY A 162 6.93 -3.39 11.77
CA GLY A 162 8.14 -4.19 11.92
C GLY A 162 9.39 -3.47 11.46
N ALA A 163 10.54 -4.14 11.60
CA ALA A 163 11.82 -3.62 11.13
C ALA A 163 11.88 -3.66 9.61
N VAL A 164 12.07 -2.49 8.98
CA VAL A 164 12.24 -2.37 7.53
C VAL A 164 13.58 -2.98 7.15
N THR A 165 13.54 -4.11 6.44
CA THR A 165 14.74 -4.85 5.98
C THR A 165 14.87 -4.91 4.47
N ASP A 166 13.79 -4.58 3.75
CA ASP A 166 13.77 -4.51 2.31
C ASP A 166 14.32 -3.14 1.84
N LYS A 167 15.44 -3.17 1.11
CA LYS A 167 16.12 -1.97 0.61
C LYS A 167 15.25 -1.14 -0.32
N ARG A 168 14.23 -1.74 -0.94
CA ARG A 168 13.29 -1.02 -1.83
C ARG A 168 12.50 0.08 -1.09
N HIS A 169 12.40 -0.01 0.24
CA HIS A 169 11.81 1.03 1.10
C HIS A 169 12.76 2.17 1.46
N CYS A 170 14.04 2.08 1.10
CA CYS A 170 15.04 3.08 1.40
C CYS A 170 15.62 3.70 0.13
N LEU A 171 15.57 5.03 0.05
CA LEU A 171 16.13 5.80 -1.05
C LEU A 171 17.15 6.84 -0.58
N GLN A 172 18.17 7.02 -1.42
CA GLN A 172 19.07 8.16 -1.40
C GLN A 172 18.75 9.05 -2.59
N ARG A 173 18.72 10.37 -2.36
CA ARG A 173 18.43 11.39 -3.37
C ARG A 173 19.71 12.14 -3.73
N LEU A 174 20.02 12.26 -5.02
CA LEU A 174 21.09 13.10 -5.53
C LEU A 174 20.48 14.26 -6.33
N ALA A 175 20.67 15.49 -5.86
CA ALA A 175 20.27 16.69 -6.59
C ALA A 175 21.51 17.28 -7.28
N ALA A 176 21.55 17.16 -8.61
CA ALA A 176 22.60 17.68 -9.46
C ALA A 176 22.05 18.77 -10.40
N ALA A 177 22.94 19.48 -11.10
CA ALA A 177 22.56 20.56 -12.00
C ALA A 177 21.63 20.10 -13.15
N ASN A 178 21.73 18.83 -13.56
CA ASN A 178 20.95 18.23 -14.63
C ASN A 178 19.68 17.50 -14.15
N GLY A 179 19.40 17.49 -12.84
CA GLY A 179 18.18 16.89 -12.31
C GLY A 179 18.34 16.19 -10.97
N VAL A 180 17.29 15.48 -10.58
CA VAL A 180 17.22 14.72 -9.33
C VAL A 180 17.20 13.23 -9.64
N PHE A 181 18.09 12.49 -9.00
CA PHE A 181 18.24 11.05 -9.16
C PHE A 181 17.99 10.34 -7.84
N TYR A 182 17.47 9.12 -7.93
CA TYR A 182 17.18 8.28 -6.77
C TYR A 182 17.88 6.94 -6.93
N SER A 183 18.51 6.47 -5.85
CA SER A 183 19.09 5.14 -5.76
C SER A 183 18.65 4.47 -4.46
N GLU A 184 18.60 3.15 -4.45
CA GLU A 184 18.35 2.40 -3.21
C GLU A 184 19.52 2.54 -2.25
N CYS A 185 19.24 2.55 -0.96
CA CYS A 185 20.27 2.61 0.05
C CYS A 185 21.10 1.32 0.05
N GLU A 186 22.39 1.41 0.41
CA GLU A 186 23.22 0.22 0.62
C GLU A 186 22.66 -0.67 1.73
N ARG A 187 22.04 -0.04 2.75
CA ARG A 187 21.37 -0.68 3.89
C ARG A 187 20.03 0.02 4.14
N PRO A 188 18.97 -0.73 4.52
CA PRO A 188 17.68 -0.16 4.89
C PRO A 188 17.74 0.81 6.07
#